data_AF-A0A3D5X729-F1
#
_entry.id   AF-A0A3D5X729-F1
#
_cell.length_a   1.000
_cell.length_b   1.000
_cell.length_c   1.000
_cell.angle_alpha   90.00
_cell.angle_beta   90.00
_cell.angle_gamma   90.00
#
_symmetry.space_group_name_H-M   'P 1'
#
loop_
_entity.id
_entity.type
_entity.pdbx_description
1 polymer ?
#
loop_
_entity_poly.entity_id
_entity_poly.type
_entity_poly.pdbx_seq_one_letter_code
_entity_poly.pdbx_strand_id
1 'polypeptide(L)'
;MSNDSPFVGDEVKIFIRDVYDHLIQVIDTLENIREMIYSLYDMHMSNISNRMNEIMKVLTIIATIFIPLTFIAGIYGMNFNPNSSPWNMPELNWYWGYPVSIGLMVVVTLLMLVYFRRKRWL
;
A
#
# COMPACT_ATOMS: atom_id res chain seq x y z
N MET A 1 -13.41 52.21 30.90
CA MET A 1 -12.71 51.97 32.17
C MET A 1 -11.28 52.45 32.02
N SER A 2 -11.08 53.70 32.38
CA SER A 2 -9.79 54.41 32.40
C SER A 2 -8.97 53.85 33.55
N ASN A 3 -8.00 52.99 33.23
CA ASN A 3 -6.98 52.54 34.17
C ASN A 3 -5.69 53.31 33.84
N ASP A 4 -5.65 54.58 34.22
CA ASP A 4 -4.41 55.33 34.27
C ASP A 4 -3.66 54.90 35.53
N SER A 5 -2.87 53.84 35.37
CA SER A 5 -1.85 53.47 36.34
C SER A 5 -0.91 54.67 36.51
N PRO A 6 -0.73 55.20 37.73
CA PRO A 6 0.08 56.39 37.97
C PRO A 6 1.58 56.18 37.70
N PHE A 7 1.99 54.96 37.31
CA PHE A 7 3.39 54.57 37.08
C PHE A 7 3.71 54.27 35.60
N VAL A 8 2.76 54.40 34.67
CA VAL A 8 2.95 54.09 33.24
C VAL A 8 2.66 55.32 32.39
N GLY A 9 3.71 55.97 31.87
CA GLY A 9 3.57 57.08 30.93
C GLY A 9 3.04 56.64 29.57
N ASP A 10 2.44 57.57 28.81
CA ASP A 10 1.80 57.28 27.52
C ASP A 10 2.75 56.66 26.48
N GLU A 11 4.04 57.01 26.51
CA GLU A 11 5.07 56.38 25.67
C GLU A 11 5.23 54.88 25.98
N VAL A 12 5.22 54.50 27.27
CA VAL A 12 5.36 53.10 27.71
C VAL A 12 4.13 52.27 27.30
N LYS A 13 2.92 52.86 27.30
CA LYS A 13 1.71 52.20 26.79
C LYS A 13 1.83 51.84 25.30
N ILE A 14 2.47 52.70 24.49
CA ILE A 14 2.68 52.45 23.06
C ILE A 14 3.62 51.26 22.86
N PHE A 15 4.75 51.21 23.59
CA PHE A 15 5.67 50.06 23.54
C PHE A 15 5.02 48.75 23.99
N ILE A 16 4.23 48.77 25.08
CA ILE A 16 3.52 47.57 25.53
C ILE A 16 2.52 47.08 24.49
N ARG A 17 1.82 48.01 23.82
CA ARG A 17 0.88 47.66 22.75
C ARG A 17 1.59 47.03 21.54
N ASP A 18 2.74 47.57 21.14
CA ASP A 18 3.53 47.01 20.05
C ASP A 18 4.01 45.58 20.37
N VAL A 19 4.50 45.34 21.59
CA VAL A 19 4.88 44.00 22.05
C VAL A 19 3.68 43.05 22.09
N TYR A 20 2.51 43.54 22.51
CA TYR A 20 1.28 42.76 22.52
C TYR A 20 0.84 42.38 21.09
N ASP A 21 0.90 43.31 20.14
CA ASP A 21 0.57 43.06 18.74
C ASP A 21 1.55 42.05 18.11
N HIS A 22 2.85 42.14 18.42
CA HIS A 22 3.85 41.15 18.00
C HIS A 22 3.60 39.77 18.61
N LEU A 23 3.20 39.70 19.89
CA LEU A 23 2.85 38.44 20.54
C LEU A 23 1.65 37.77 19.86
N ILE A 24 0.63 38.53 19.49
CA ILE A 24 -0.51 38.01 18.73
C ILE A 24 -0.03 37.44 17.39
N GLN A 25 0.80 38.17 16.65
CA GLN A 25 1.32 37.70 15.37
C GLN A 25 2.15 36.41 15.51
N VAL A 26 2.93 36.28 16.58
CA VAL A 26 3.67 35.05 16.88
C VAL A 26 2.72 33.90 17.22
N ILE A 27 1.65 34.15 17.97
CA ILE A 27 0.64 33.13 18.26
C ILE A 27 -0.03 32.65 16.96
N ASP A 28 -0.47 33.58 16.11
CA ASP A 28 -1.12 33.23 14.84
C ASP A 28 -0.19 32.41 13.93
N THR A 29 1.10 32.78 13.86
CA THR A 29 2.08 32.01 13.08
C THR A 29 2.33 30.62 13.66
N LEU A 30 2.36 30.48 14.99
CA LEU A 30 2.48 29.17 15.65
C LEU A 30 1.26 28.28 15.37
N GLU A 31 0.05 28.84 15.35
CA GLU A 31 -1.15 28.09 15.01
C GLU A 31 -1.12 27.62 13.55
N ASN A 32 -0.72 28.48 12.62
CA ASN A 32 -0.53 28.12 11.21
C ASN A 32 0.52 27.01 11.03
N ILE A 33 1.65 27.09 11.73
CA ILE A 33 2.70 26.05 11.69
C ILE A 33 2.15 24.73 12.23
N ARG A 34 1.39 24.76 13.33
CA ARG A 34 0.76 23.57 13.91
C ARG A 34 -0.19 22.91 12.89
N GLU A 35 -1.03 23.68 12.21
CA GLU A 35 -1.92 23.16 11.16
C GLU A 35 -1.15 22.55 9.99
N MET A 36 -0.07 23.19 9.53
CA MET A 36 0.79 22.63 8.49
C MET A 36 1.46 21.33 8.91
N ILE A 37 1.92 21.23 10.16
CA ILE A 37 2.51 19.99 10.69
C ILE A 37 1.49 18.85 10.66
N TYR A 38 0.24 19.11 11.07
CA TYR A 38 -0.82 18.10 11.00
C TYR A 38 -1.12 17.68 9.55
N SER A 39 -1.22 18.64 8.64
CA SER A 39 -1.41 18.35 7.21
C SER A 39 -0.28 17.49 6.62
N LEU A 40 0.98 17.81 6.97
CA LEU A 40 2.14 17.02 6.57
C LEU A 40 2.13 15.61 7.17
N TYR A 41 1.71 15.49 8.42
CA TYR A 41 1.57 14.20 9.08
C TYR A 41 0.51 13.32 8.40
N ASP A 42 -0.65 13.89 8.09
CA ASP A 42 -1.72 13.18 7.38
C ASP A 42 -1.26 12.76 5.96
N MET A 43 -0.54 13.64 5.26
CA MET A 43 0.07 13.31 3.97
C MET A 43 1.13 12.20 4.09
N HIS A 44 1.95 12.22 5.14
CA HIS A 44 2.93 11.19 5.41
C HIS A 44 2.26 9.83 5.66
N MET A 45 1.21 9.80 6.48
CA MET A 45 0.43 8.59 6.73
C MET A 45 -0.27 8.08 5.47
N SER A 46 -0.81 8.98 4.65
CA SER A 46 -1.38 8.64 3.34
C SER A 46 -0.33 8.02 2.42
N ASN A 47 0.89 8.58 2.37
CA ASN A 47 2.00 8.01 1.59
C ASN A 47 2.42 6.62 2.10
N ILE A 48 2.47 6.40 3.42
CA ILE A 48 2.74 5.08 4.00
C ILE A 48 1.64 4.09 3.56
N SER A 49 0.38 4.48 3.65
CA SER A 49 -0.75 3.64 3.24
C SER A 49 -0.68 3.30 1.74
N ASN A 50 -0.39 4.28 0.89
CA ASN A 50 -0.21 4.06 -0.55
C ASN A 50 0.93 3.09 -0.85
N ARG A 51 2.07 3.24 -0.16
CA ARG A 51 3.20 2.31 -0.29
C ARG A 51 2.84 0.90 0.16
N MET A 52 2.09 0.77 1.26
CA MET A 52 1.59 -0.52 1.74
C MET A 52 0.65 -1.16 0.71
N ASN A 53 -0.26 -0.39 0.12
CA ASN A 53 -1.17 -0.87 -0.92
C ASN A 53 -0.40 -1.39 -2.14
N GLU A 54 0.64 -0.69 -2.59
CA GLU A 54 1.48 -1.16 -3.70
C GLU A 54 2.26 -2.45 -3.34
N ILE A 55 2.81 -2.54 -2.13
CA ILE A 55 3.48 -3.76 -1.66
C ILE A 55 2.49 -4.95 -1.64
N MET A 56 1.29 -4.76 -1.10
CA MET A 56 0.25 -5.78 -1.03
C MET A 56 -0.22 -6.21 -2.42
N LYS A 57 -0.31 -5.27 -3.35
CA LYS A 57 -0.65 -5.52 -4.76
C LYS A 57 0.39 -6.43 -5.41
N VAL A 58 1.68 -6.11 -5.28
CA VAL A 58 2.77 -6.94 -5.81
C VAL A 58 2.74 -8.34 -5.21
N LEU A 59 2.63 -8.46 -3.88
CA LEU A 59 2.56 -9.75 -3.20
C LEU A 59 1.37 -10.59 -3.67
N THR A 60 0.21 -9.97 -3.85
CA THR A 60 -1.02 -10.64 -4.30
C THR A 60 -0.91 -11.10 -5.74
N ILE A 61 -0.30 -10.31 -6.63
CA ILE A 61 -0.06 -10.70 -8.03
C ILE A 61 0.84 -11.94 -8.06
N ILE A 62 1.94 -11.92 -7.31
CA ILE A 62 2.86 -13.06 -7.20
C ILE A 62 2.10 -14.29 -6.67
N ALA A 63 1.41 -14.17 -5.54
CA ALA A 63 0.66 -15.28 -4.94
C ALA A 63 -0.40 -15.85 -5.88
N THR A 64 -1.17 -15.00 -6.56
CA THR A 64 -2.25 -15.43 -7.48
C THR A 64 -1.70 -16.19 -8.69
N ILE A 65 -0.50 -15.88 -9.15
CA ILE A 65 0.19 -16.65 -10.19
C ILE A 65 0.64 -18.00 -9.63
N PHE A 66 1.27 -18.02 -8.45
CA PHE A 66 1.80 -19.24 -7.87
C PHE A 66 0.72 -20.25 -7.43
N ILE A 67 -0.44 -19.83 -6.93
CA ILE A 67 -1.49 -20.74 -6.44
C ILE A 67 -1.93 -21.80 -7.48
N PRO A 68 -2.35 -21.46 -8.71
CA PRO A 68 -2.72 -22.46 -9.70
C PRO A 68 -1.52 -23.29 -10.17
N LEU A 69 -0.33 -22.69 -10.27
CA LEU A 69 0.90 -23.38 -10.62
C LEU A 69 1.26 -24.47 -9.60
N THR A 70 1.23 -24.13 -8.31
CA THR A 70 1.50 -25.07 -7.21
C THR A 70 0.41 -26.11 -7.07
N PHE A 71 -0.85 -25.78 -7.37
CA PHE A 71 -1.93 -26.76 -7.41
C PHE A 71 -1.70 -27.81 -8.50
N ILE A 72 -1.36 -27.40 -9.72
CA ILE A 72 -1.07 -28.34 -10.81
C ILE A 72 0.18 -29.15 -10.49
N ALA A 73 1.26 -28.51 -10.03
CA ALA A 73 2.48 -29.21 -9.63
C ALA A 73 2.25 -30.17 -8.47
N GLY A 74 1.38 -29.80 -7.53
CA GLY A 74 0.95 -30.63 -6.41
C GLY A 74 0.23 -31.88 -6.87
N ILE A 75 -0.77 -31.75 -7.76
CA ILE A 75 -1.45 -32.91 -8.37
C ILE A 75 -0.45 -33.81 -9.07
N TYR A 76 0.37 -33.26 -9.98
CA TYR A 76 1.34 -34.07 -10.74
C TYR A 76 2.52 -34.60 -9.88
N GLY A 77 2.71 -34.07 -8.68
CA GLY A 77 3.69 -34.55 -7.70
C GLY A 77 3.16 -35.66 -6.78
N MET A 78 1.87 -35.99 -6.83
CA MET A 78 1.31 -37.10 -6.08
C MET A 78 1.75 -38.44 -6.70
N ASN A 79 2.11 -39.41 -5.85
CA ASN A 79 2.53 -40.74 -6.28
C ASN A 79 1.33 -41.57 -6.76
N PHE A 80 0.93 -41.40 -8.03
CA PHE A 80 -0.10 -42.22 -8.65
C PHE A 80 0.51 -43.54 -9.17
N ASN A 81 -0.08 -44.67 -8.78
CA ASN A 81 0.30 -45.99 -9.26
C ASN A 81 -0.68 -46.46 -10.36
N PRO A 82 -0.28 -46.49 -11.65
CA PRO A 82 -1.16 -46.89 -12.74
C PRO A 82 -1.72 -48.32 -12.60
N ASN A 83 -1.06 -49.17 -11.81
CA ASN A 83 -1.44 -50.58 -11.64
C ASN A 83 -2.57 -50.80 -10.62
N SER A 84 -2.92 -49.79 -9.82
CA SER A 84 -3.86 -49.93 -8.69
C SER A 84 -5.31 -49.53 -9.01
N SER A 85 -5.56 -48.76 -10.07
CA SER A 85 -6.90 -48.41 -10.55
C SER A 85 -6.83 -47.89 -11.99
N PRO A 86 -7.74 -48.30 -12.91
CA PRO A 86 -7.81 -47.76 -14.29
C PRO A 86 -8.07 -46.24 -14.34
N TRP A 87 -8.60 -45.69 -13.25
CA TRP A 87 -8.91 -44.27 -13.07
C TRP A 87 -7.76 -43.48 -12.44
N ASN A 88 -6.65 -44.14 -12.10
CA ASN A 88 -5.48 -43.50 -11.54
C ASN A 88 -4.69 -42.81 -12.66
N MET A 89 -5.07 -41.57 -12.96
CA MET A 89 -4.36 -40.63 -13.85
C MET A 89 -3.97 -41.24 -15.22
N PRO A 90 -4.94 -41.45 -16.13
CA PRO A 90 -4.70 -42.06 -17.44
C PRO A 90 -3.70 -41.30 -18.32
N GLU A 91 -3.42 -40.01 -18.05
CA GLU A 91 -2.41 -39.24 -18.77
C GLU A 91 -0.96 -39.62 -18.42
N LEU A 92 -0.72 -40.40 -17.35
CA LEU A 92 0.64 -40.75 -16.90
C LEU A 92 1.39 -41.65 -17.89
N ASN A 93 0.66 -42.48 -18.65
CA ASN A 93 1.22 -43.32 -19.72
C ASN A 93 1.27 -42.61 -21.08
N TRP A 94 0.81 -41.35 -21.17
CA TRP A 94 0.81 -40.60 -22.42
C TRP A 94 2.14 -39.89 -22.61
N TYR A 95 2.81 -40.16 -23.73
CA TYR A 95 4.08 -39.51 -24.13
C TYR A 95 4.04 -37.96 -24.04
N TRP A 96 2.86 -37.36 -24.24
CA TRP A 96 2.68 -35.91 -24.23
C TRP A 96 2.11 -35.34 -22.91
N GLY A 97 1.82 -36.17 -21.90
CA GLY A 97 1.20 -35.72 -20.64
C GLY A 97 2.04 -34.67 -19.90
N TYR A 98 3.36 -34.88 -19.82
CA TYR A 98 4.29 -33.96 -19.18
C TYR A 98 4.51 -32.64 -19.97
N PRO A 99 4.74 -32.67 -21.30
CA PRO A 99 4.76 -31.45 -22.10
C PRO A 99 3.45 -30.64 -22.06
N VAL A 100 2.30 -31.30 -22.07
CA VAL A 100 0.98 -30.65 -22.05
C VAL A 100 0.71 -29.99 -20.70
N SER A 101 1.09 -30.61 -19.58
CA SER A 101 0.93 -30.01 -18.25
C SER A 101 1.81 -28.76 -18.07
N ILE A 102 3.06 -28.80 -18.54
CA ILE A 102 3.93 -27.60 -18.60
C ILE A 102 3.32 -26.53 -19.50
N GLY A 103 2.82 -26.90 -20.68
CA GLY A 103 2.13 -25.96 -21.57
C GLY A 103 0.94 -25.29 -20.90
N LEU A 104 0.13 -26.06 -20.17
CA LEU A 104 -1.02 -25.55 -19.42
C LEU A 104 -0.58 -24.59 -18.29
N MET A 105 0.46 -24.93 -17.54
CA MET A 105 1.05 -24.05 -16.52
C MET A 105 1.51 -22.70 -17.11
N VAL A 106 2.18 -22.73 -18.26
CA VAL A 106 2.65 -21.52 -18.96
C VAL A 106 1.47 -20.69 -19.48
N VAL A 107 0.46 -21.33 -20.06
CA VAL A 107 -0.76 -20.65 -20.56
C VAL A 107 -1.52 -19.99 -19.43
N VAL A 108 -1.72 -20.68 -18.30
CA VAL A 108 -2.40 -20.11 -17.12
C VAL A 108 -1.63 -18.92 -16.58
N THR A 109 -0.30 -19.01 -16.51
CA THR A 109 0.56 -17.91 -16.07
C THR A 109 0.45 -16.70 -16.99
N LEU A 110 0.51 -16.90 -18.31
CA LEU A 110 0.35 -15.84 -19.31
C LEU A 110 -1.04 -15.18 -19.26
N LEU A 111 -2.10 -15.98 -19.13
CA LEU A 111 -3.46 -15.47 -19.00
C LEU A 111 -3.62 -14.58 -17.77
N MET A 112 -3.07 -15.02 -16.62
CA MET A 112 -3.08 -14.22 -15.40
C MET A 112 -2.29 -12.92 -15.55
N LEU A 113 -1.08 -12.97 -16.14
CA LEU A 113 -0.28 -11.77 -16.40
C LEU A 113 -0.99 -10.77 -17.32
N VAL A 114 -1.62 -11.25 -18.40
CA VAL A 114 -2.39 -10.41 -19.33
C VAL A 114 -3.61 -9.82 -18.62
N TYR A 115 -4.31 -10.61 -17.80
CA TYR A 115 -5.45 -10.14 -17.01
C TYR A 115 -5.04 -9.01 -16.04
N PHE A 116 -3.96 -9.20 -15.26
CA PHE A 116 -3.46 -8.19 -14.34
C PHE A 116 -2.96 -6.92 -15.04
N ARG A 117 -2.29 -7.07 -16.19
CA ARG A 117 -1.87 -5.93 -17.03
C ARG A 117 -3.07 -5.16 -17.57
N ARG A 118 -4.11 -5.84 -18.06
CA ARG A 118 -5.31 -5.19 -18.60
C ARG A 118 -6.11 -4.45 -17.53
N LYS A 119 -6.07 -4.92 -16.28
CA LYS A 119 -6.75 -4.28 -15.15
C LYS A 119 -6.00 -3.06 -14.60
N ARG A 120 -4.84 -2.68 -15.16
CA ARG A 120 -3.90 -1.67 -14.62
C ARG A 120 -3.43 -1.98 -13.19
N TRP A 121 -3.40 -3.26 -12.85
CA TRP A 121 -2.85 -3.70 -11.58
C TRP A 121 -1.32 -3.86 -11.66
N LEU A 122 -0.79 -3.93 -12.88
CA LEU A 122 0.61 -3.77 -13.25
C LEU A 122 0.81 -2.41 -13.94
#